data_AF-A0A848WZ22-F1
#
_entry.id   AF-A0A848WZ22-F1
#
_cell.length_a   1.000
_cell.length_b   1.000
_cell.length_c   1.000
_cell.angle_alpha   90.00
_cell.angle_beta   90.00
_cell.angle_gamma   90.00
#
_symmetry.space_group_name_H-M   'P 1'
#
loop_
_entity.id
_entity.type
_entity.pdbx_description
1 polymer ?
#
loop_
_entity_poly.entity_id
_entity_poly.type
_entity_poly.pdbx_seq_one_letter_code
_entity_poly.pdbx_strand_id
1 'polypeptide(L)'
;MKSRRFRQALEEHAEALGFSMVGVAPPVSEHAVFYREWLDEGYHGEMSYLARPGAVSRRGALEETLAGVRSAIVVAHEYYQEDAPEAVGDPSLGVIARYARGADYHRVVKKKLLALARWLDTELGGVGARAYVDTGPILERELARRAGLGWFGRNTMLIHPRRGSYFFLG
;
A
#
# COMPACT_ATOMS: atom_id res chain seq x y z
N MET A 1 -4.50 0.11 27.94
CA MET A 1 -4.49 -1.37 27.98
C MET A 1 -5.22 -2.03 26.79
N LYS A 2 -6.44 -1.60 26.41
CA LYS A 2 -7.19 -2.15 25.26
C LYS A 2 -6.49 -2.01 23.88
N SER A 3 -5.85 -0.87 23.62
CA SER A 3 -5.18 -0.59 22.34
C SER A 3 -4.00 -1.53 22.02
N ARG A 4 -3.19 -1.88 23.03
CA ARG A 4 -2.00 -2.76 22.82
C ARG A 4 -2.41 -4.19 22.47
N ARG A 5 -3.46 -4.71 23.11
CA ARG A 5 -4.00 -6.05 22.83
C ARG A 5 -4.61 -6.14 21.44
N PHE A 6 -5.37 -5.12 21.02
CA PHE A 6 -5.91 -5.07 19.66
C PHE A 6 -4.80 -4.99 18.60
N ARG A 7 -3.78 -4.15 18.85
CA ARG A 7 -2.66 -4.03 17.91
C ARG A 7 -1.93 -5.36 17.70
N GLN A 8 -1.69 -6.11 18.78
CA GLN A 8 -1.10 -7.43 18.68
C GLN A 8 -1.98 -8.40 17.87
N ALA A 9 -3.29 -8.44 18.14
CA ALA A 9 -4.21 -9.30 17.38
C ALA A 9 -4.26 -8.92 15.89
N LEU A 10 -4.18 -7.63 15.57
CA LEU A 10 -4.08 -7.14 14.19
C LEU A 10 -2.80 -7.62 13.51
N GLU A 11 -1.65 -7.52 14.19
CA GLU A 11 -0.36 -7.99 13.69
C GLU A 11 -0.38 -9.51 13.43
N GLU A 12 -0.84 -10.30 14.40
CA GLU A 12 -0.96 -11.76 14.28
C GLU A 12 -1.92 -12.17 13.16
N HIS A 13 -3.07 -11.51 13.02
CA HIS A 13 -4.03 -11.83 11.97
C HIS A 13 -3.53 -11.42 10.57
N ALA A 14 -2.87 -10.27 10.46
CA ALA A 14 -2.27 -9.83 9.19
C ALA A 14 -1.16 -10.80 8.75
N GLU A 15 -0.33 -11.27 9.68
CA GLU A 15 0.70 -12.28 9.44
C GLU A 15 0.09 -13.60 8.96
N ALA A 16 -1.00 -14.07 9.61
CA ALA A 16 -1.72 -15.28 9.19
C ALA A 16 -2.31 -15.18 7.77
N LEU A 17 -2.65 -13.97 7.31
CA LEU A 17 -3.06 -13.70 5.93
C LEU A 17 -1.88 -13.59 4.95
N GLY A 18 -0.64 -13.65 5.46
CA GLY A 18 0.60 -13.58 4.70
C GLY A 18 1.06 -12.15 4.39
N PHE A 19 0.69 -11.17 5.22
CA PHE A 19 1.32 -9.85 5.19
C PHE A 19 2.55 -9.83 6.09
N SER A 20 3.66 -9.29 5.60
CA SER A 20 4.94 -9.26 6.31
C SER A 20 5.08 -8.07 7.25
N MET A 21 4.24 -7.05 7.08
CA MET A 21 4.18 -5.84 7.90
C MET A 21 2.75 -5.32 7.96
N VAL A 22 2.41 -4.69 9.08
CA VAL A 22 1.19 -3.91 9.24
C VAL A 22 1.48 -2.67 10.07
N GLY A 23 0.81 -1.57 9.77
CA GLY A 23 0.89 -0.33 10.52
C GLY A 23 -0.41 0.46 10.42
N VAL A 24 -0.56 1.47 11.28
CA VAL A 24 -1.77 2.29 11.35
C VAL A 24 -1.37 3.75 11.22
N ALA A 25 -1.98 4.46 10.29
CA ALA A 25 -1.80 5.89 10.08
C ALA A 25 -3.10 6.66 10.37
N PRO A 26 -3.03 7.90 10.88
CA PRO A 26 -4.19 8.79 10.94
C PRO A 26 -4.68 9.14 9.52
N PRO A 27 -5.95 9.56 9.35
CA PRO A 27 -6.53 9.78 8.03
C PRO A 27 -6.08 11.11 7.39
N VAL A 28 -5.71 12.09 8.23
CA VAL A 28 -5.28 13.42 7.79
C VAL A 28 -3.82 13.38 7.34
N SER A 29 -3.53 13.95 6.17
CA SER A 29 -2.19 14.08 5.62
C SER A 29 -1.95 15.48 5.07
N GLU A 30 -0.77 16.04 5.35
CA GLU A 30 -0.29 17.29 4.75
C GLU A 30 0.23 17.06 3.32
N HIS A 31 0.45 15.80 2.91
CA HIS A 31 1.02 15.47 1.60
C HIS A 31 0.09 15.78 0.43
N ALA A 32 -1.18 16.12 0.71
CA ALA A 32 -2.10 16.65 -0.27
C ALA A 32 -1.58 17.95 -0.93
N VAL A 33 -0.85 18.79 -0.18
CA VAL A 33 -0.24 20.01 -0.72
C VAL A 33 0.85 19.65 -1.72
N PHE A 34 1.81 18.83 -1.28
CA PHE A 34 2.90 18.34 -2.13
C PHE A 34 2.39 17.66 -3.41
N TYR A 35 1.33 16.85 -3.30
CA TYR A 35 0.76 16.18 -4.47
C TYR A 35 0.20 17.17 -5.50
N ARG A 36 -0.45 18.25 -5.06
CA ARG A 36 -0.95 19.28 -5.97
C ARG A 36 0.17 20.05 -6.63
N GLU A 37 1.16 20.50 -5.88
CA GLU A 37 2.34 21.17 -6.43
C GLU A 37 3.07 20.29 -7.45
N TRP A 38 3.24 19.00 -7.14
CA TRP A 38 3.82 18.02 -8.05
C TRP A 38 3.01 17.82 -9.34
N LEU A 39 1.68 17.94 -9.27
CA LEU A 39 0.82 17.91 -10.47
C LEU A 39 0.96 19.19 -11.29
N ASP A 40 0.97 20.35 -10.62
CA ASP A 40 1.09 21.68 -11.25
C ASP A 40 2.43 21.86 -11.97
N GLU A 41 3.49 21.25 -11.43
CA GLU A 41 4.83 21.19 -12.07
C GLU A 41 4.92 20.16 -13.22
N GLY A 42 3.83 19.42 -13.51
CA GLY A 42 3.78 18.49 -14.63
C GLY A 42 4.55 17.18 -14.41
N TYR A 43 4.97 16.88 -13.17
CA TYR A 43 5.79 15.70 -12.89
C TYR A 43 5.07 14.36 -13.04
N HIS A 44 3.75 14.37 -13.24
CA HIS A 44 3.00 13.18 -13.60
C HIS A 44 3.23 12.69 -15.03
N GLY A 45 3.91 13.48 -15.87
CA GLY A 45 4.16 13.14 -17.26
C GLY A 45 2.85 12.79 -17.98
N GLU A 46 2.79 11.61 -18.58
CA GLU A 46 1.60 11.17 -19.33
C GLU A 46 0.51 10.53 -18.45
N MET A 47 0.72 10.41 -17.13
CA MET A 47 -0.22 9.79 -16.19
C MET A 47 -1.42 10.70 -15.87
N SER A 48 -2.17 11.10 -16.90
CA SER A 48 -3.32 12.02 -16.80
C SER A 48 -4.41 11.57 -15.81
N TYR A 49 -4.49 10.27 -15.51
CA TYR A 49 -5.41 9.75 -14.50
C TYR A 49 -5.12 10.26 -13.08
N LEU A 50 -3.88 10.68 -12.80
CA LEU A 50 -3.48 11.29 -11.53
C LEU A 50 -4.10 12.70 -11.39
N ALA A 51 -4.15 13.48 -12.47
CA ALA A 51 -4.66 14.84 -12.46
C ALA A 51 -6.20 14.95 -12.54
N ARG A 52 -6.94 13.84 -12.67
CA ARG A 52 -8.41 13.87 -12.75
C ARG A 52 -9.00 14.46 -11.46
N PRO A 53 -10.02 15.33 -11.51
CA PRO A 53 -10.58 15.97 -10.32
C PRO A 53 -10.95 14.99 -9.19
N GLY A 54 -11.59 13.87 -9.51
CA GLY A 54 -11.94 12.84 -8.53
C GLY A 54 -10.76 11.99 -8.02
N ALA A 55 -9.60 12.00 -8.70
CA ALA A 55 -8.37 11.40 -8.19
C ALA A 55 -7.66 12.38 -7.25
N VAL A 56 -7.58 13.66 -7.62
CA VAL A 56 -6.99 14.73 -6.79
C VAL A 56 -7.72 14.86 -5.45
N SER A 57 -9.05 14.92 -5.48
CA SER A 57 -9.88 14.99 -4.26
C SER A 57 -9.63 13.79 -3.32
N ARG A 58 -9.72 12.55 -3.83
CA ARG A 58 -9.54 11.33 -3.01
C ARG A 58 -8.11 11.11 -2.52
N ARG A 59 -7.09 11.53 -3.28
CA ARG A 59 -5.68 11.52 -2.84
C ARG A 59 -5.41 12.61 -1.80
N GLY A 60 -6.16 13.70 -1.84
CA GLY A 60 -6.07 14.80 -0.90
C GLY A 60 -6.77 14.55 0.44
N ALA A 61 -7.86 13.78 0.45
CA ALA A 61 -8.61 13.48 1.66
C ALA A 61 -9.22 12.07 1.61
N LEU A 62 -8.90 11.22 2.60
CA LEU A 62 -9.49 9.88 2.70
C LEU A 62 -11.00 9.88 2.99
N GLU A 63 -11.53 10.98 3.52
CA GLU A 63 -12.97 11.16 3.76
C GLU A 63 -13.79 11.06 2.47
N GLU A 64 -13.23 11.53 1.34
CA GLU A 64 -13.81 11.42 -0.01
C GLU A 64 -13.83 9.98 -0.54
N THR A 65 -13.10 9.09 0.14
CA THR A 65 -13.00 7.68 -0.20
C THR A 65 -13.90 6.82 0.68
N LEU A 66 -13.97 7.13 1.97
CA LEU A 66 -14.82 6.50 2.97
C LEU A 66 -15.21 7.56 4.01
N ALA A 67 -16.49 7.94 4.03
CA ALA A 67 -17.00 8.90 5.01
C ALA A 67 -16.83 8.37 6.44
N GLY A 68 -16.41 9.25 7.35
CA GLY A 68 -16.13 8.93 8.75
C GLY A 68 -14.84 8.14 8.98
N VAL A 69 -13.91 8.13 8.02
CA VAL A 69 -12.66 7.35 8.15
C VAL A 69 -11.82 7.87 9.32
N ARG A 70 -11.42 6.96 10.21
CA ARG A 70 -10.65 7.29 11.43
C ARG A 70 -9.19 6.89 11.38
N SER A 71 -8.83 5.97 10.50
CA SER A 71 -7.47 5.48 10.34
C SER A 71 -7.33 4.75 9.02
N ALA A 72 -6.10 4.63 8.55
CA ALA A 72 -5.70 3.71 7.50
C ALA A 72 -4.86 2.59 8.13
N ILE A 73 -5.25 1.34 7.90
CA ILE A 73 -4.41 0.18 8.16
C ILE A 73 -3.65 -0.10 6.87
N VAL A 74 -2.33 -0.08 6.95
CA VAL A 74 -1.45 -0.29 5.80
C VAL A 74 -0.69 -1.59 5.99
N VAL A 75 -0.71 -2.45 4.99
CA VAL A 75 -0.04 -3.74 5.03
C VAL A 75 1.02 -3.85 3.93
N ALA A 76 1.98 -4.74 4.13
CA ALA A 76 2.97 -5.08 3.11
C ALA A 76 2.92 -6.57 2.75
N HIS A 77 2.99 -6.89 1.46
CA HIS A 77 3.10 -8.26 0.98
C HIS A 77 4.39 -8.44 0.16
N GLU A 78 5.33 -9.23 0.66
CA GLU A 78 6.62 -9.45 0.00
C GLU A 78 6.48 -10.20 -1.32
N TYR A 79 7.24 -9.78 -2.32
CA TYR A 79 7.28 -10.40 -3.65
C TYR A 79 8.69 -10.73 -4.12
N TYR A 80 9.69 -10.56 -3.24
CA TYR A 80 11.06 -10.93 -3.58
C TYR A 80 11.12 -12.40 -3.96
N GLN A 81 11.75 -12.65 -5.09
CA GLN A 81 12.07 -13.96 -5.61
C GLN A 81 13.43 -13.81 -6.27
N GLU A 82 14.30 -14.81 -6.20
CA GLU A 82 15.57 -14.77 -6.91
C GLU A 82 15.36 -14.82 -8.43
N ASP A 83 16.36 -14.41 -9.20
CA ASP A 83 16.31 -14.63 -10.65
C ASP A 83 16.56 -16.10 -10.96
N ALA A 84 15.85 -16.63 -11.97
CA ALA A 84 16.16 -17.95 -12.48
C ALA A 84 17.58 -17.93 -13.06
N PRO A 85 18.47 -18.88 -12.69
CA PRO A 85 19.85 -18.90 -13.16
C PRO A 85 19.97 -18.83 -14.69
N GLU A 86 19.02 -19.43 -15.40
CA GLU A 86 18.99 -19.50 -16.87
C GLU A 86 18.67 -18.13 -17.50
N ALA A 87 17.90 -17.28 -16.80
CA ALA A 87 17.45 -15.99 -17.33
C ALA A 87 18.52 -14.88 -17.29
N VAL A 88 19.54 -15.03 -16.44
CA VAL A 88 20.61 -14.03 -16.26
C VAL A 88 21.82 -14.33 -17.15
N GLY A 89 21.95 -15.57 -17.63
CA GLY A 89 23.10 -16.04 -18.41
C GLY A 89 22.92 -15.98 -19.93
N ASP A 90 21.69 -15.86 -20.43
CA ASP A 90 21.39 -15.88 -21.87
C ASP A 90 21.06 -14.46 -22.39
N PRO A 91 21.92 -13.84 -23.22
CA PRO A 91 21.69 -12.51 -23.76
C PRO A 91 20.51 -12.42 -24.75
N SER A 92 19.95 -13.56 -25.18
CA SER A 92 18.74 -13.61 -26.00
C SER A 92 17.44 -13.48 -25.18
N LEU A 93 17.53 -13.58 -23.85
CA LEU A 93 16.38 -13.49 -22.95
C LEU A 93 16.30 -12.13 -22.26
N GLY A 94 15.07 -11.61 -22.14
CA GLY A 94 14.77 -10.44 -21.32
C GLY A 94 14.38 -10.83 -19.89
N VAL A 95 14.72 -10.00 -18.91
CA VAL A 95 14.31 -10.19 -17.51
C VAL A 95 13.06 -9.36 -17.21
N ILE A 96 11.96 -10.03 -16.83
CA ILE A 96 10.75 -9.36 -16.36
C ILE A 96 10.94 -8.87 -14.93
N ALA A 97 10.46 -7.66 -14.63
CA ALA A 97 10.52 -7.08 -13.29
C ALA A 97 9.90 -8.02 -12.24
N ARG A 98 10.52 -8.14 -11.06
CA ARG A 98 10.11 -9.10 -10.00
C ARG A 98 8.64 -8.96 -9.60
N TYR A 99 8.10 -7.74 -9.56
CA TYR A 99 6.70 -7.49 -9.18
C TYR A 99 5.67 -8.00 -10.20
N ALA A 100 6.10 -8.26 -11.44
CA ALA A 100 5.24 -8.70 -12.55
C ALA A 100 5.35 -10.21 -12.81
N ARG A 101 5.99 -10.97 -11.92
CA ARG A 101 6.15 -12.42 -12.03
C ARG A 101 5.10 -13.14 -11.17
N GLY A 102 4.56 -14.23 -11.68
CA GLY A 102 3.56 -15.05 -10.98
C GLY A 102 2.13 -14.52 -11.14
N ALA A 103 1.28 -14.78 -10.15
CA ALA A 103 -0.11 -14.32 -10.18
C ALA A 103 -0.19 -12.80 -9.99
N ASP A 104 -1.16 -12.18 -10.68
CA ASP A 104 -1.44 -10.75 -10.56
C ASP A 104 -1.66 -10.33 -9.09
N TYR A 105 -0.74 -9.51 -8.58
CA TYR A 105 -0.70 -9.11 -7.19
C TYR A 105 -1.97 -8.38 -6.77
N HIS A 106 -2.63 -7.66 -7.70
CA HIS A 106 -3.89 -6.98 -7.40
C HIS A 106 -4.93 -7.96 -6.88
N ARG A 107 -5.05 -9.13 -7.52
CA ARG A 107 -6.02 -10.16 -7.12
C ARG A 107 -5.63 -10.80 -5.79
N VAL A 108 -4.35 -11.15 -5.63
CA VAL A 108 -3.82 -11.81 -4.44
C VAL A 108 -3.94 -10.91 -3.21
N VAL A 109 -3.41 -9.69 -3.29
CA VAL A 109 -3.41 -8.72 -2.20
C VAL A 109 -4.83 -8.26 -1.88
N LYS A 110 -5.67 -7.95 -2.88
CA LYS A 110 -7.07 -7.56 -2.64
C LYS A 110 -7.87 -8.64 -1.91
N LYS A 111 -7.70 -9.91 -2.25
CA LYS A 111 -8.36 -11.02 -1.56
C LYS A 111 -8.00 -11.04 -0.07
N LYS A 112 -6.72 -10.85 0.25
CA LYS A 112 -6.22 -10.80 1.63
C LYS A 112 -6.72 -9.57 2.39
N LEU A 113 -6.71 -8.40 1.75
CA LEU A 113 -7.25 -7.17 2.34
C LEU A 113 -8.74 -7.28 2.67
N LEU A 114 -9.53 -7.90 1.79
CA LEU A 114 -10.96 -8.15 2.06
C LEU A 114 -11.16 -9.14 3.21
N ALA A 115 -10.27 -10.12 3.38
CA ALA A 115 -10.29 -11.01 4.54
C ALA A 115 -9.97 -10.26 5.83
N LEU A 116 -8.93 -9.41 5.82
CA LEU A 116 -8.58 -8.56 6.95
C LEU A 116 -9.72 -7.61 7.32
N ALA A 117 -10.37 -6.99 6.33
CA ALA A 117 -11.52 -6.12 6.54
C ALA A 117 -12.70 -6.84 7.22
N ARG A 118 -13.02 -8.06 6.80
CA ARG A 118 -14.07 -8.88 7.45
C ARG A 118 -13.71 -9.28 8.89
N TRP A 119 -12.44 -9.57 9.14
CA TRP A 119 -11.97 -9.86 10.48
C TRP A 119 -12.09 -8.63 11.39
N LEU A 120 -11.67 -7.45 10.91
CA LEU A 120 -11.81 -6.19 11.63
C LEU A 120 -13.27 -5.86 11.96
N ASP A 121 -14.16 -6.05 10.99
CA ASP A 121 -15.60 -5.87 11.15
C ASP A 121 -16.16 -6.71 12.30
N THR A 122 -15.77 -7.99 12.34
CA THR A 122 -16.12 -8.92 13.43
C THR A 122 -15.53 -8.48 14.77
N GLU A 123 -14.22 -8.20 14.82
CA GLU A 123 -13.48 -7.93 16.06
C GLU A 123 -13.89 -6.60 16.71
N LEU A 124 -14.30 -5.62 15.91
CA LEU A 124 -14.67 -4.29 16.39
C LEU A 124 -16.18 -4.08 16.50
N GLY A 125 -16.99 -5.09 16.16
CA GLY A 125 -18.44 -5.06 16.30
C GLY A 125 -19.14 -4.14 15.31
N GLY A 126 -18.73 -4.16 14.04
CA GLY A 126 -19.35 -3.39 12.96
C GLY A 126 -18.52 -2.16 12.56
N VAL A 127 -17.49 -2.35 11.73
CA VAL A 127 -16.70 -1.26 11.17
C VAL A 127 -16.73 -1.25 9.64
N GLY A 128 -17.03 -0.10 9.07
CA GLY A 128 -16.91 0.12 7.62
C GLY A 128 -15.44 0.15 7.20
N ALA A 129 -15.09 -0.60 6.16
CA ALA A 129 -13.75 -0.63 5.61
C ALA A 129 -13.77 -0.58 4.08
N ARG A 130 -12.75 0.09 3.51
CA ARG A 130 -12.54 0.14 2.06
C ARG A 130 -11.10 -0.23 1.72
N ALA A 131 -10.91 -1.41 1.14
CA ALA A 131 -9.61 -1.92 0.75
C ALA A 131 -9.13 -1.32 -0.58
N TYR A 132 -7.85 -1.05 -0.73
CA TYR A 132 -7.20 -0.68 -2.00
C TYR A 132 -5.88 -1.40 -2.17
N VAL A 133 -5.49 -1.60 -3.43
CA VAL A 133 -4.15 -2.02 -3.82
C VAL A 133 -3.91 -1.39 -5.19
N ASP A 134 -2.95 -0.48 -5.27
CA ASP A 134 -2.41 0.23 -6.45
C ASP A 134 -3.42 1.06 -7.28
N THR A 135 -4.49 0.41 -7.72
CA THR A 135 -5.60 0.94 -8.51
C THR A 135 -6.43 2.03 -7.81
N GLY A 136 -6.24 2.22 -6.50
CA GLY A 136 -6.97 3.18 -5.69
C GLY A 136 -6.41 4.60 -5.77
N PRO A 137 -7.25 5.65 -5.76
CA PRO A 137 -6.79 7.02 -5.69
C PRO A 137 -6.43 7.41 -4.24
N ILE A 138 -5.55 6.66 -3.60
CA ILE A 138 -4.99 6.93 -2.28
C ILE A 138 -3.45 6.91 -2.33
N LEU A 139 -2.78 7.76 -1.54
CA LEU A 139 -1.32 7.85 -1.53
C LEU A 139 -0.70 6.72 -0.69
N GLU A 140 -0.70 5.48 -1.20
CA GLU A 140 -0.30 4.27 -0.44
C GLU A 140 1.09 4.36 0.18
N ARG A 141 2.10 4.82 -0.56
CA ARG A 141 3.47 4.95 -0.04
C ARG A 141 3.57 6.01 1.06
N GLU A 142 2.80 7.09 0.94
CA GLU A 142 2.72 8.14 1.96
C GLU A 142 2.10 7.61 3.25
N LEU A 143 0.99 6.89 3.11
CA LEU A 143 0.31 6.21 4.22
C LEU A 143 1.25 5.21 4.88
N ALA A 144 1.95 4.40 4.11
CA ALA A 144 2.91 3.41 4.61
C ALA A 144 4.06 4.06 5.38
N ARG A 145 4.60 5.20 4.91
CA ARG A 145 5.59 5.98 5.66
C ARG A 145 5.05 6.42 7.01
N ARG A 146 3.85 7.01 7.05
CA ARG A 146 3.23 7.48 8.31
C ARG A 146 2.84 6.32 9.24
N ALA A 147 2.49 5.18 8.68
CA ALA A 147 2.22 3.94 9.40
C ALA A 147 3.50 3.26 9.93
N GLY A 148 4.69 3.78 9.59
CA GLY A 148 5.98 3.29 10.09
C GLY A 148 6.57 2.10 9.32
N LEU A 149 6.09 1.84 8.09
CA LEU A 149 6.57 0.71 7.27
C LEU A 149 7.89 1.01 6.53
N GLY A 150 8.33 2.26 6.48
CA GLY A 150 9.58 2.63 5.83
C GLY A 150 9.74 4.13 5.59
N TRP A 151 10.71 4.49 4.77
CA TRP A 151 10.97 5.87 4.32
C TRP A 151 11.10 5.94 2.80
N PHE A 152 10.97 7.14 2.23
CA PHE A 152 11.18 7.34 0.79
C PHE A 152 12.68 7.36 0.46
N GLY A 153 13.10 6.44 -0.41
CA GLY A 153 14.41 6.49 -1.05
C GLY A 153 14.47 7.57 -2.13
N ARG A 154 15.69 7.93 -2.55
CA ARG A 154 15.90 8.85 -3.70
C ARG A 154 15.32 8.30 -5.01
N ASN A 155 15.11 6.98 -5.08
CA ASN A 155 14.46 6.28 -6.19
C ASN A 155 12.91 6.29 -6.10
N THR A 156 12.32 7.07 -5.20
CA THR A 156 10.87 7.20 -4.96
C THR A 156 10.17 5.98 -4.34
N MET A 157 10.92 4.92 -4.04
CA MET A 157 10.40 3.71 -3.40
C MET A 157 10.30 3.89 -1.88
N LEU A 158 9.33 3.21 -1.27
CA LEU A 158 9.34 3.01 0.18
C LEU A 158 10.36 1.93 0.52
N ILE A 159 11.27 2.22 1.45
CA ILE A 159 12.34 1.32 1.87
C ILE A 159 12.16 1.00 3.35
N HIS A 160 12.11 -0.28 3.67
CA HIS A 160 12.18 -0.80 5.02
C HIS A 160 13.63 -1.19 5.35
N PRO A 161 14.17 -0.88 6.56
CA PRO A 161 15.60 -1.00 6.84
C PRO A 161 16.15 -2.42 6.77
N ARG A 162 15.29 -3.42 6.96
CA ARG A 162 15.68 -4.85 6.92
C ARG A 162 15.09 -5.62 5.74
N ARG A 163 14.11 -5.07 5.04
CA ARG A 163 13.33 -5.78 4.00
C ARG A 163 13.51 -5.17 2.59
N GLY A 164 14.22 -4.03 2.49
CA GLY A 164 14.39 -3.34 1.22
C GLY A 164 13.07 -2.74 0.73
N SER A 165 12.77 -2.87 -0.57
CA SER A 165 11.57 -2.30 -1.20
C SER A 165 10.73 -3.33 -1.98
N TYR A 166 11.03 -4.62 -1.82
CA TYR A 166 10.36 -5.71 -2.53
C TYR A 166 9.07 -6.18 -1.85
N PHE A 167 8.14 -5.24 -1.66
CA PHE A 167 6.80 -5.52 -1.17
C PHE A 167 5.74 -4.67 -1.87
N PHE A 168 4.56 -5.25 -2.04
CA PHE A 168 3.35 -4.52 -2.41
C PHE A 168 2.76 -3.85 -1.17
N LEU A 169 2.09 -2.72 -1.38
CA LEU A 169 1.30 -2.04 -0.34
C LEU A 169 -0.19 -2.27 -0.57
N GLY A 170 -0.97 -2.17 0.50
CA GLY A 170 -2.43 -2.21 0.47
C GLY A 170 -3.05 -1.76 1.78
#